data_AF-A0A955M9W4-F1
#
_entry.id   AF-A0A955M9W4-F1
#
_cell.length_a   1.000
_cell.length_b   1.000
_cell.length_c   1.000
_cell.angle_alpha   90.00
_cell.angle_beta   90.00
_cell.angle_gamma   90.00
#
_symmetry.space_group_name_H-M   'P 1'
#
loop_
_entity.id
_entity.type
_entity.pdbx_description
1 polymer ?
#
loop_
_entity_poly.entity_id
_entity_poly.type
_entity_poly.pdbx_seq_one_letter_code
_entity_poly.pdbx_strand_id
1 'polypeptide(L)'
;MFEVTGGAGSEVVSSVDASAPYTTADFVFGSPQLADDGDVNHDARMFFDKSKGAFRAGSATGSQWDNANVGTSSIALGSNNTASGAYSTALGSGNTASGSYSTAVGSSNTASGDNSSASGSGNTASGNYSATFGNNTMASGIASLTTGSLAQATGDFSVAFGLQSSFHITAPKVSGDRSMALFFDGGVFNRNNAYDLTATDTLALIGGELMIDDDGSSAASKGCIKYDSATSKLKFSHDCSTYSDFGSATETNDLEGDGAANIADTEVFIGTGAGTGNYVALSGDATLANDGTLSIAADALDWDDFKDAMTLDATTSIDMTAGDL
;
A
#
# COMPACT_ATOMS: atom_id res chain seq x y z
N MET A 1 10.75 39.24 -30.99
CA MET A 1 11.66 40.38 -31.17
C MET A 1 12.51 40.44 -29.91
N PHE A 2 13.76 40.00 -29.98
CA PHE A 2 14.75 40.20 -28.92
C PHE A 2 15.75 41.21 -29.45
N GLU A 3 15.91 42.33 -28.76
CA GLU A 3 16.83 43.40 -29.14
C GLU A 3 18.21 43.05 -28.58
N VAL A 4 19.20 42.89 -29.48
CA VAL A 4 20.60 42.69 -29.10
C VAL A 4 21.31 44.03 -29.23
N THR A 5 21.51 44.71 -28.12
CA THR A 5 22.33 45.94 -28.09
C THR A 5 23.79 45.58 -27.91
N GLY A 6 24.55 45.70 -29.01
CA GLY A 6 25.91 46.27 -29.08
C GLY A 6 26.98 45.77 -28.10
N GLY A 7 27.81 44.85 -28.58
CA GLY A 7 29.15 44.57 -28.06
C GLY A 7 29.89 43.59 -28.98
N ALA A 8 31.14 43.90 -29.35
CA ALA A 8 31.94 43.06 -30.22
C ALA A 8 32.07 41.63 -29.63
N GLY A 9 31.41 40.66 -30.26
CA GLY A 9 31.30 39.28 -29.78
C GLY A 9 29.90 38.65 -29.88
N SER A 10 28.88 39.39 -30.33
CA SER A 10 27.53 38.83 -30.58
C SER A 10 27.49 38.04 -31.89
N GLU A 11 27.70 36.73 -31.81
CA GLU A 11 27.54 35.79 -32.93
C GLU A 11 26.06 35.47 -33.18
N VAL A 12 25.69 35.42 -34.47
CA VAL A 12 24.33 35.18 -34.96
C VAL A 12 23.90 33.77 -34.59
N VAL A 13 22.72 33.64 -33.98
CA VAL A 13 22.05 32.35 -33.88
C VAL A 13 21.07 32.25 -35.03
N SER A 14 21.50 31.47 -36.03
CA SER A 14 20.87 31.34 -37.34
C SER A 14 19.56 30.57 -37.27
N SER A 15 18.55 31.03 -37.99
CA SER A 15 17.54 30.11 -38.53
C SER A 15 18.26 29.02 -39.31
N VAL A 16 17.86 27.75 -39.16
CA VAL A 16 18.44 26.62 -39.92
C VAL A 16 18.26 26.83 -41.44
N ASP A 17 17.33 27.71 -41.82
CA ASP A 17 17.15 28.20 -43.18
C ASP A 17 17.30 29.74 -43.21
N ALA A 18 18.45 30.23 -43.65
CA ALA A 18 18.74 31.66 -43.79
C ALA A 18 17.88 32.35 -44.88
N SER A 19 17.12 31.57 -45.66
CA SER A 19 16.28 32.04 -46.77
C SER A 19 14.77 31.87 -46.55
N ALA A 20 14.36 31.07 -45.55
CA ALA A 20 12.95 30.90 -45.22
C ALA A 20 12.40 32.12 -44.47
N PRO A 21 11.18 32.57 -44.77
CA PRO A 21 10.50 33.56 -43.94
C PRO A 21 10.43 33.06 -42.49
N TYR A 22 10.65 33.96 -41.51
CA TYR A 22 10.60 33.70 -40.06
C TYR A 22 9.30 33.01 -39.57
N THR A 23 8.31 32.85 -40.46
CA THR A 23 7.08 32.11 -40.24
C THR A 23 7.28 30.60 -40.09
N THR A 24 8.35 30.01 -40.64
CA THR A 24 8.57 28.54 -40.63
C THR A 24 9.89 28.10 -40.01
N ALA A 25 10.77 29.04 -39.63
CA ALA A 25 12.08 28.71 -39.10
C ALA A 25 12.04 28.26 -37.64
N ASP A 26 12.76 27.18 -37.37
CA ASP A 26 13.13 26.76 -36.02
C ASP A 26 14.24 27.66 -35.46
N PHE A 27 14.36 27.66 -34.14
CA PHE A 27 15.30 28.51 -33.41
C PHE A 27 16.21 27.66 -32.52
N VAL A 28 17.52 27.69 -32.74
CA VAL A 28 18.50 26.83 -32.06
C VAL A 28 19.68 27.65 -31.56
N PHE A 29 19.91 27.76 -30.25
CA PHE A 29 21.13 28.32 -29.68
C PHE A 29 22.11 27.22 -29.25
N GLY A 30 23.42 27.47 -29.43
CA GLY A 30 24.49 26.57 -28.97
C GLY A 30 24.85 25.46 -29.96
N SER A 31 24.17 25.36 -31.11
CA SER A 31 24.46 24.40 -32.17
C SER A 31 24.05 24.97 -33.54
N PRO A 32 24.76 24.64 -34.63
CA PRO A 32 24.39 25.06 -35.98
C PRO A 32 23.21 24.26 -36.57
N GLN A 33 22.80 23.15 -35.95
CA GLN A 33 21.76 22.27 -36.47
C GLN A 33 20.94 21.57 -35.38
N LEU A 34 19.81 20.96 -35.79
CA LEU A 34 18.93 20.20 -34.89
C LEU A 34 19.41 18.77 -34.64
N ALA A 35 19.78 18.06 -35.72
CA ALA A 35 20.20 16.67 -35.62
C ALA A 35 21.55 16.58 -34.92
N ASP A 36 21.88 15.39 -34.43
CA ASP A 36 23.25 15.07 -34.04
C ASP A 36 24.14 14.94 -35.30
N ASP A 37 25.29 15.62 -35.32
CA ASP A 37 26.36 15.45 -36.33
C ASP A 37 27.59 14.71 -35.78
N GLY A 38 27.57 14.30 -34.50
CA GLY A 38 28.69 13.69 -33.81
C GLY A 38 29.75 14.67 -33.33
N ASP A 39 29.55 16.00 -33.46
CA ASP A 39 30.41 17.00 -32.84
C ASP A 39 29.91 17.31 -31.42
N VAL A 40 30.69 16.91 -30.42
CA VAL A 40 30.37 17.10 -29.00
C VAL A 40 30.17 18.56 -28.58
N ASN A 41 30.67 19.52 -29.35
CA ASN A 41 30.45 20.94 -29.07
C ASN A 41 29.03 21.39 -29.43
N HIS A 42 28.32 20.60 -30.25
CA HIS A 42 26.96 20.87 -30.70
C HIS A 42 25.88 20.20 -29.82
N ASP A 43 26.27 19.34 -28.89
CA ASP A 43 25.35 18.58 -28.04
C ASP A 43 24.54 19.48 -27.11
N ALA A 44 25.19 20.52 -26.55
CA ALA A 44 24.58 21.43 -25.59
C ALA A 44 23.88 22.60 -26.29
N ARG A 45 22.56 22.61 -26.26
CA ARG A 45 21.74 23.55 -27.04
C ARG A 45 20.39 23.88 -26.39
N MET A 46 19.80 24.99 -26.82
CA MET A 46 18.40 25.35 -26.59
C MET A 46 17.71 25.42 -27.94
N PHE A 47 16.55 24.79 -28.07
CA PHE A 47 15.84 24.66 -29.34
C PHE A 47 14.33 24.86 -29.18
N PHE A 48 13.73 25.57 -30.12
CA PHE A 48 12.28 25.66 -30.30
C PHE A 48 11.90 25.24 -31.73
N ASP A 49 11.18 24.13 -31.85
CA ASP A 49 10.57 23.67 -33.10
C ASP A 49 9.27 24.44 -33.29
N LYS A 50 9.21 25.32 -34.30
CA LYS A 50 8.01 26.12 -34.52
C LYS A 50 6.89 25.30 -35.14
N SER A 51 7.23 24.37 -36.04
CA SER A 51 6.25 23.54 -36.74
C SER A 51 5.48 22.63 -35.79
N LYS A 52 6.13 22.26 -34.68
CA LYS A 52 5.56 21.44 -33.61
C LYS A 52 5.17 22.22 -32.37
N GLY A 53 5.68 23.44 -32.17
CA GLY A 53 5.58 24.15 -30.90
C GLY A 53 6.32 23.42 -29.77
N ALA A 54 7.41 22.72 -30.08
CA ALA A 54 8.16 21.91 -29.14
C ALA A 54 9.37 22.67 -28.58
N PHE A 55 9.67 22.49 -27.30
CA PHE A 55 10.78 23.16 -26.64
C PHE A 55 11.81 22.16 -26.10
N ARG A 56 13.09 22.45 -26.31
CA ARG A 56 14.22 21.65 -25.82
C ARG A 56 15.29 22.54 -25.20
N ALA A 57 15.92 22.08 -24.13
CA ALA A 57 17.11 22.73 -23.59
C ALA A 57 17.95 21.75 -22.78
N GLY A 58 19.26 21.77 -22.97
CA GLY A 58 20.19 20.86 -22.30
C GLY A 58 21.15 20.23 -23.30
N SER A 59 21.41 18.93 -23.15
CA SER A 59 22.38 18.21 -23.98
C SER A 59 21.73 17.02 -24.68
N ALA A 60 22.09 16.77 -25.93
CA ALA A 60 21.71 15.57 -26.67
C ALA A 60 22.92 15.03 -27.43
N THR A 61 23.41 13.86 -27.05
CA THR A 61 24.62 13.23 -27.59
C THR A 61 24.28 12.16 -28.65
N GLY A 62 23.16 12.34 -29.35
CA GLY A 62 22.57 11.34 -30.24
C GLY A 62 21.25 11.83 -30.85
N SER A 63 20.48 10.89 -31.40
CA SER A 63 19.25 11.19 -32.15
C SER A 63 18.06 11.66 -31.31
N GLN A 64 18.18 11.85 -29.99
CA GLN A 64 17.06 12.15 -29.10
C GLN A 64 16.28 13.41 -29.53
N TRP A 65 16.94 14.36 -30.20
CA TRP A 65 16.34 15.60 -30.68
C TRP A 65 16.15 15.65 -32.20
N ASP A 66 16.42 14.55 -32.92
CA ASP A 66 16.07 14.44 -34.33
C ASP A 66 14.57 14.65 -34.52
N ASN A 67 14.18 15.14 -35.70
CA ASN A 67 12.78 15.45 -36.00
C ASN A 67 11.81 14.26 -35.74
N ALA A 68 12.25 13.02 -35.90
CA ALA A 68 11.43 11.84 -35.60
C ALA A 68 11.15 11.63 -34.09
N ASN A 69 11.99 12.19 -33.23
CA ASN A 69 11.96 12.06 -31.77
C ASN A 69 11.41 13.30 -31.04
N VAL A 70 10.90 14.26 -31.80
CA VAL A 70 10.27 15.48 -31.29
C VAL A 70 8.76 15.42 -31.55
N GLY A 71 7.95 15.31 -30.50
CA GLY A 71 6.49 15.32 -30.59
C GLY A 71 5.91 16.74 -30.70
N THR A 72 4.70 16.87 -31.25
CA THR A 72 3.96 18.15 -31.27
C THR A 72 3.73 18.66 -29.86
N SER A 73 4.00 19.93 -29.60
CA SER A 73 3.81 20.62 -28.30
C SER A 73 4.51 19.90 -27.13
N SER A 74 5.63 19.22 -27.41
CA SER A 74 6.39 18.47 -26.42
C SER A 74 7.49 19.31 -25.76
N ILE A 75 7.91 18.91 -24.57
CA ILE A 75 8.99 19.56 -23.82
C ILE A 75 10.04 18.50 -23.46
N ALA A 76 11.33 18.77 -23.74
CA ALA A 76 12.41 17.96 -23.16
C ALA A 76 13.55 18.81 -22.61
N LEU A 77 13.87 18.64 -21.32
CA LEU A 77 14.82 19.49 -20.62
C LEU A 77 15.86 18.65 -19.85
N GLY A 78 17.13 18.96 -20.02
CA GLY A 78 18.25 18.23 -19.42
C GLY A 78 19.03 17.39 -20.43
N SER A 79 19.62 16.27 -20.01
CA SER A 79 20.52 15.47 -20.84
C SER A 79 19.80 14.28 -21.47
N ASN A 80 19.96 14.07 -22.77
CA ASN A 80 19.57 12.86 -23.50
C ASN A 80 18.10 12.45 -23.31
N ASN A 81 17.20 13.42 -23.14
CA ASN A 81 15.77 13.16 -23.02
C ASN A 81 15.09 13.12 -24.41
N THR A 82 14.22 12.14 -24.60
CA THR A 82 13.37 11.98 -25.78
C THR A 82 11.92 12.25 -25.40
N ALA A 83 11.31 13.29 -25.97
CA ALA A 83 9.89 13.58 -25.82
C ALA A 83 9.22 13.51 -27.20
N SER A 84 8.97 12.28 -27.66
CA SER A 84 8.50 11.98 -29.01
C SER A 84 6.97 11.91 -29.14
N GLY A 85 6.26 11.70 -28.03
CA GLY A 85 4.80 11.75 -27.99
C GLY A 85 4.24 13.18 -28.17
N ALA A 86 3.06 13.30 -28.76
CA ALA A 86 2.35 14.58 -28.80
C ALA A 86 2.01 15.03 -27.37
N TYR A 87 2.24 16.30 -27.05
CA TYR A 87 2.05 16.89 -25.72
C TYR A 87 2.89 16.24 -24.60
N SER A 88 3.94 15.49 -24.94
CA SER A 88 4.73 14.76 -23.94
C SER A 88 5.79 15.66 -23.27
N THR A 89 6.19 15.28 -22.06
CA THR A 89 7.19 16.01 -21.27
C THR A 89 8.28 15.06 -20.78
N ALA A 90 9.55 15.37 -21.02
CA ALA A 90 10.69 14.60 -20.52
C ALA A 90 11.72 15.52 -19.80
N LEU A 91 11.93 15.36 -18.49
CA LEU A 91 12.79 16.24 -17.68
C LEU A 91 13.83 15.45 -16.91
N GLY A 92 15.11 15.82 -17.02
CA GLY A 92 16.21 15.23 -16.25
C GLY A 92 17.28 14.59 -17.14
N SER A 93 17.58 13.31 -16.94
CA SER A 93 18.62 12.60 -17.70
C SER A 93 18.12 11.29 -18.31
N GLY A 94 18.23 11.12 -19.63
CA GLY A 94 17.96 9.84 -20.29
C GLY A 94 16.50 9.38 -20.27
N ASN A 95 15.53 10.28 -20.06
CA ASN A 95 14.11 9.91 -20.01
C ASN A 95 13.51 9.79 -21.42
N THR A 96 12.52 8.91 -21.57
CA THR A 96 11.74 8.73 -22.80
C THR A 96 10.25 8.90 -22.52
N ALA A 97 9.64 9.96 -23.05
CA ALA A 97 8.20 10.21 -23.02
C ALA A 97 7.63 10.08 -24.45
N SER A 98 7.26 8.85 -24.83
CA SER A 98 6.86 8.49 -26.20
C SER A 98 5.36 8.33 -26.42
N GLY A 99 4.57 8.16 -25.35
CA GLY A 99 3.11 8.19 -25.42
C GLY A 99 2.55 9.61 -25.58
N SER A 100 1.37 9.74 -26.18
CA SER A 100 0.68 11.04 -26.24
C SER A 100 0.30 11.49 -24.84
N TYR A 101 0.50 12.76 -24.49
CA TYR A 101 0.32 13.31 -23.14
C TYR A 101 1.18 12.65 -22.06
N SER A 102 2.21 11.87 -22.42
CA SER A 102 3.02 11.18 -21.41
C SER A 102 4.04 12.09 -20.73
N THR A 103 4.42 11.76 -19.50
CA THR A 103 5.38 12.53 -18.71
C THR A 103 6.45 11.63 -18.13
N ALA A 104 7.73 11.94 -18.34
CA ALA A 104 8.87 11.21 -17.79
C ALA A 104 9.83 12.17 -17.06
N VAL A 105 10.03 12.02 -15.76
CA VAL A 105 10.81 12.97 -14.93
C VAL A 105 11.83 12.27 -14.05
N GLY A 106 13.09 12.68 -14.09
CA GLY A 106 14.18 12.16 -13.27
C GLY A 106 15.29 11.52 -14.10
N SER A 107 15.66 10.27 -13.84
CA SER A 107 16.74 9.58 -14.55
C SER A 107 16.25 8.28 -15.21
N SER A 108 16.48 8.13 -16.52
CA SER A 108 16.25 6.87 -17.24
C SER A 108 14.82 6.32 -17.12
N ASN A 109 13.81 7.17 -17.02
CA ASN A 109 12.41 6.74 -16.98
C ASN A 109 11.83 6.61 -18.39
N THR A 110 10.90 5.68 -18.57
CA THR A 110 10.14 5.50 -19.82
C THR A 110 8.65 5.64 -19.55
N ALA A 111 7.99 6.61 -20.18
CA ALA A 111 6.53 6.79 -20.20
C ALA A 111 6.03 6.62 -21.65
N SER A 112 5.69 5.38 -22.02
CA SER A 112 5.35 4.97 -23.38
C SER A 112 3.86 4.72 -23.62
N GLY A 113 3.05 4.56 -22.57
CA GLY A 113 1.60 4.54 -22.70
C GLY A 113 1.02 5.95 -22.95
N ASP A 114 -0.12 6.05 -23.62
CA ASP A 114 -0.82 7.34 -23.74
C ASP A 114 -1.31 7.79 -22.36
N ASN A 115 -1.17 9.07 -22.05
CA ASN A 115 -1.46 9.68 -20.75
C ASN A 115 -0.68 9.03 -19.58
N SER A 116 0.46 8.39 -19.86
CA SER A 116 1.25 7.73 -18.82
C SER A 116 2.21 8.68 -18.11
N SER A 117 2.59 8.38 -16.87
CA SER A 117 3.55 9.18 -16.10
C SER A 117 4.59 8.31 -15.42
N ALA A 118 5.87 8.61 -15.58
CA ALA A 118 6.98 7.93 -14.93
C ALA A 118 7.90 8.94 -14.24
N SER A 119 8.07 8.85 -12.92
CA SER A 119 8.90 9.80 -12.17
C SER A 119 9.82 9.12 -11.15
N GLY A 120 11.10 9.50 -11.15
CA GLY A 120 12.12 8.92 -10.28
C GLY A 120 13.32 8.40 -11.07
N SER A 121 13.72 7.13 -10.86
CA SER A 121 14.90 6.56 -11.51
C SER A 121 14.65 5.15 -12.05
N GLY A 122 14.77 4.97 -13.37
CA GLY A 122 14.68 3.65 -14.02
C GLY A 122 13.27 3.08 -14.14
N ASN A 123 12.22 3.91 -14.05
CA ASN A 123 10.85 3.39 -14.04
C ASN A 123 10.26 3.26 -15.45
N THR A 124 9.26 2.38 -15.63
CA THR A 124 8.57 2.18 -16.92
C THR A 124 7.04 2.23 -16.74
N ALA A 125 6.38 3.25 -17.28
CA ALA A 125 4.94 3.35 -17.42
C ALA A 125 4.56 3.08 -18.90
N SER A 126 4.15 1.85 -19.21
CA SER A 126 3.84 1.43 -20.59
C SER A 126 2.36 1.16 -20.85
N GLY A 127 1.53 1.07 -19.81
CA GLY A 127 0.08 1.01 -19.94
C GLY A 127 -0.53 2.39 -20.24
N ASN A 128 -1.63 2.42 -21.00
CA ASN A 128 -2.38 3.66 -21.19
C ASN A 128 -2.96 4.11 -19.85
N TYR A 129 -2.86 5.41 -19.55
CA TYR A 129 -3.24 6.01 -18.26
C TYR A 129 -2.45 5.48 -17.06
N SER A 130 -1.35 4.75 -17.27
CA SER A 130 -0.58 4.19 -16.15
C SER A 130 0.35 5.22 -15.52
N ALA A 131 0.66 5.05 -14.24
CA ALA A 131 1.57 5.92 -13.53
C ALA A 131 2.58 5.10 -12.71
N THR A 132 3.82 5.57 -12.64
CA THR A 132 4.86 4.91 -11.85
C THR A 132 5.76 5.94 -11.18
N PHE A 133 6.06 5.72 -9.90
CA PHE A 133 6.88 6.61 -9.08
C PHE A 133 7.94 5.81 -8.31
N GLY A 134 9.15 6.35 -8.15
CA GLY A 134 10.19 5.74 -7.31
C GLY A 134 11.39 5.18 -8.09
N ASN A 135 11.83 3.96 -7.79
CA ASN A 135 13.05 3.38 -8.37
C ASN A 135 12.84 1.99 -8.97
N ASN A 136 13.16 1.85 -10.27
CA ASN A 136 13.07 0.60 -11.01
C ASN A 136 11.68 -0.07 -10.95
N THR A 137 10.60 0.73 -10.96
CA THR A 137 9.22 0.24 -10.93
C THR A 137 8.61 0.14 -12.33
N MET A 138 7.58 -0.72 -12.49
CA MET A 138 6.86 -0.89 -13.76
C MET A 138 5.34 -0.81 -13.59
N ALA A 139 4.67 -0.05 -14.44
CA ALA A 139 3.22 0.04 -14.56
C ALA A 139 2.81 -0.20 -16.03
N SER A 140 2.52 -1.47 -16.37
CA SER A 140 2.25 -1.90 -17.75
C SER A 140 0.80 -2.27 -18.05
N GLY A 141 -0.04 -2.43 -17.03
CA GLY A 141 -1.49 -2.56 -17.20
C GLY A 141 -2.16 -1.22 -17.51
N ILE A 142 -3.33 -1.25 -18.14
CA ILE A 142 -4.14 -0.04 -18.38
C ILE A 142 -4.54 0.56 -17.04
N ALA A 143 -4.38 1.87 -16.87
CA ALA A 143 -4.68 2.60 -15.65
C ALA A 143 -4.02 1.99 -14.39
N SER A 144 -2.88 1.30 -14.54
CA SER A 144 -2.16 0.74 -13.40
C SER A 144 -1.27 1.77 -12.71
N LEU A 145 -1.02 1.57 -11.42
CA LEU A 145 -0.18 2.46 -10.61
C LEU A 145 0.90 1.65 -9.89
N THR A 146 2.14 2.11 -9.97
CA THR A 146 3.22 1.55 -9.16
C THR A 146 3.96 2.64 -8.38
N THR A 147 4.34 2.36 -7.14
CA THR A 147 5.22 3.26 -6.39
C THR A 147 6.22 2.52 -5.50
N GLY A 148 7.29 3.20 -5.11
CA GLY A 148 8.35 2.66 -4.26
C GLY A 148 9.50 2.07 -5.06
N SER A 149 9.90 0.83 -4.76
CA SER A 149 11.07 0.17 -5.35
C SER A 149 10.72 -1.18 -5.96
N LEU A 150 11.20 -1.46 -7.18
CA LEU A 150 11.16 -2.75 -7.87
C LEU A 150 9.79 -3.37 -8.17
N ALA A 151 8.68 -2.85 -7.66
CA ALA A 151 7.36 -3.45 -7.87
C ALA A 151 6.86 -3.32 -9.33
N GLN A 152 5.93 -4.21 -9.69
CA GLN A 152 5.30 -4.25 -11.01
C GLN A 152 3.77 -4.33 -10.91
N ALA A 153 3.05 -3.50 -11.64
CA ALA A 153 1.59 -3.54 -11.79
C ALA A 153 1.25 -3.79 -13.27
N THR A 154 0.98 -5.06 -13.61
CA THR A 154 0.76 -5.51 -15.00
C THR A 154 -0.68 -5.91 -15.29
N GLY A 155 -1.52 -6.10 -14.27
CA GLY A 155 -2.97 -6.24 -14.46
C GLY A 155 -3.61 -4.89 -14.77
N ASP A 156 -4.73 -4.90 -15.47
CA ASP A 156 -5.48 -3.68 -15.73
C ASP A 156 -6.09 -3.15 -14.41
N PHE A 157 -6.04 -1.83 -14.20
CA PHE A 157 -6.47 -1.16 -12.97
C PHE A 157 -5.76 -1.65 -11.70
N SER A 158 -4.58 -2.29 -11.85
CA SER A 158 -3.84 -2.84 -10.72
C SER A 158 -2.96 -1.79 -10.04
N VAL A 159 -2.68 -1.99 -8.76
CA VAL A 159 -1.83 -1.10 -7.96
C VAL A 159 -0.76 -1.86 -7.20
N ALA A 160 0.50 -1.47 -7.30
CA ALA A 160 1.62 -2.12 -6.63
C ALA A 160 2.48 -1.12 -5.84
N PHE A 161 2.63 -1.33 -4.53
CA PHE A 161 3.53 -0.56 -3.68
C PHE A 161 4.72 -1.43 -3.25
N GLY A 162 5.91 -1.11 -3.77
CA GLY A 162 7.16 -1.77 -3.37
C GLY A 162 7.82 -1.03 -2.22
N LEU A 163 7.67 -1.51 -0.98
CA LEU A 163 8.32 -0.95 0.20
C LEU A 163 9.69 -1.61 0.49
N GLN A 164 10.25 -2.30 -0.51
CA GLN A 164 11.43 -3.15 -0.38
C GLN A 164 12.73 -2.34 -0.29
N SER A 165 13.64 -2.74 0.60
CA SER A 165 14.99 -2.14 0.74
C SER A 165 16.09 -2.96 0.06
N SER A 166 15.79 -4.20 -0.35
CA SER A 166 16.75 -5.16 -0.89
C SER A 166 16.45 -5.56 -2.34
N PHE A 167 17.51 -5.69 -3.15
CA PHE A 167 17.44 -6.10 -4.56
C PHE A 167 17.02 -7.57 -4.71
N HIS A 168 15.93 -7.82 -5.45
CA HIS A 168 15.44 -9.14 -5.82
C HIS A 168 15.79 -9.46 -7.28
N ILE A 169 16.03 -10.75 -7.61
CA ILE A 169 16.29 -11.17 -9.00
C ILE A 169 15.02 -11.08 -9.84
N THR A 170 13.87 -11.35 -9.24
CA THR A 170 12.54 -11.19 -9.84
C THR A 170 11.78 -10.16 -9.03
N ALA A 171 11.15 -9.21 -9.70
CA ALA A 171 10.41 -8.12 -9.06
C ALA A 171 9.00 -8.56 -8.61
N PRO A 172 8.52 -8.16 -7.42
CA PRO A 172 7.16 -8.45 -6.96
C PRO A 172 6.12 -7.82 -7.89
N LYS A 173 4.99 -8.51 -8.06
CA LYS A 173 4.08 -8.21 -9.16
C LYS A 173 2.61 -8.32 -8.75
N VAL A 174 1.79 -7.43 -9.31
CA VAL A 174 0.34 -7.55 -9.33
C VAL A 174 -0.07 -7.75 -10.78
N SER A 175 -0.37 -8.99 -11.16
CA SER A 175 -0.86 -9.35 -12.49
C SER A 175 -2.38 -9.49 -12.58
N GLY A 176 -3.06 -9.64 -11.45
CA GLY A 176 -4.51 -9.66 -11.39
C GLY A 176 -5.12 -8.28 -11.63
N ASP A 177 -6.18 -8.25 -12.44
CA ASP A 177 -6.92 -7.02 -12.73
C ASP A 177 -7.68 -6.51 -11.51
N ARG A 178 -7.80 -5.18 -11.38
CA ARG A 178 -8.50 -4.49 -10.29
C ARG A 178 -8.01 -4.91 -8.89
N SER A 179 -6.73 -5.26 -8.79
CA SER A 179 -6.10 -5.74 -7.56
C SER A 179 -5.01 -4.78 -7.07
N MET A 180 -4.76 -4.80 -5.77
CA MET A 180 -3.75 -3.97 -5.12
C MET A 180 -2.87 -4.82 -4.20
N ALA A 181 -1.56 -4.57 -4.20
CA ALA A 181 -0.65 -5.18 -3.25
C ALA A 181 0.34 -4.18 -2.62
N LEU A 182 0.56 -4.35 -1.31
CA LEU A 182 1.64 -3.74 -0.57
C LEU A 182 2.73 -4.79 -0.31
N PHE A 183 3.91 -4.61 -0.90
CA PHE A 183 5.04 -5.54 -0.79
C PHE A 183 6.04 -5.02 0.23
N PHE A 184 6.09 -5.66 1.40
CA PHE A 184 7.04 -5.36 2.48
C PHE A 184 8.29 -6.23 2.39
N ASP A 185 9.36 -5.77 3.02
CA ASP A 185 10.67 -6.44 3.10
C ASP A 185 10.82 -7.36 4.35
N GLY A 186 9.71 -7.60 5.08
CA GLY A 186 9.68 -8.13 6.45
C GLY A 186 10.12 -9.58 6.69
N GLY A 187 10.98 -10.14 5.84
CA GLY A 187 11.92 -11.19 6.28
C GLY A 187 11.81 -12.58 5.66
N VAL A 188 10.89 -12.88 4.73
CA VAL A 188 10.89 -14.21 4.07
C VAL A 188 10.35 -14.17 2.63
N PHE A 189 11.08 -13.54 1.71
CA PHE A 189 10.99 -13.91 0.30
C PHE A 189 12.37 -14.32 -0.20
N ASN A 190 12.48 -15.57 -0.65
CA ASN A 190 13.67 -16.06 -1.34
C ASN A 190 14.02 -15.06 -2.44
N ARG A 191 15.28 -14.57 -2.48
CA ARG A 191 15.76 -13.60 -3.50
C ARG A 191 15.47 -14.02 -4.94
N ASN A 192 15.12 -15.30 -5.16
CA ASN A 192 14.85 -15.92 -6.44
C ASN A 192 13.36 -15.98 -6.84
N ASN A 193 12.39 -15.77 -5.93
CA ASN A 193 10.97 -15.94 -6.28
C ASN A 193 10.09 -14.85 -5.66
N ALA A 194 9.92 -13.76 -6.40
CA ALA A 194 8.97 -12.72 -6.05
C ALA A 194 7.52 -13.23 -6.14
N TYR A 195 6.67 -12.75 -5.23
CA TYR A 195 5.24 -13.03 -5.25
C TYR A 195 4.56 -12.29 -6.40
N ASP A 196 3.70 -13.00 -7.14
CA ASP A 196 2.78 -12.42 -8.14
C ASP A 196 1.34 -12.57 -7.63
N LEU A 197 0.66 -11.45 -7.32
CA LEU A 197 -0.77 -11.43 -7.03
C LEU A 197 -1.53 -11.58 -8.36
N THR A 198 -1.95 -12.82 -8.65
CA THR A 198 -2.68 -13.19 -9.87
C THR A 198 -4.19 -13.09 -9.73
N ALA A 199 -4.72 -13.06 -8.51
CA ALA A 199 -6.14 -12.94 -8.25
C ALA A 199 -6.66 -11.55 -8.65
N THR A 200 -7.85 -11.49 -9.26
CA THR A 200 -8.54 -10.25 -9.58
C THR A 200 -9.31 -9.73 -8.38
N ASP A 201 -9.65 -8.43 -8.38
CA ASP A 201 -10.51 -7.82 -7.36
C ASP A 201 -10.01 -8.04 -5.92
N THR A 202 -8.68 -8.07 -5.73
CA THR A 202 -8.04 -8.50 -4.47
C THR A 202 -7.10 -7.44 -3.91
N LEU A 203 -7.19 -7.18 -2.61
CA LEU A 203 -6.19 -6.41 -1.86
C LEU A 203 -5.28 -7.35 -1.06
N ALA A 204 -3.97 -7.18 -1.17
CA ALA A 204 -2.99 -8.02 -0.47
C ALA A 204 -1.94 -7.20 0.30
N LEU A 205 -1.60 -7.67 1.50
CA LEU A 205 -0.39 -7.27 2.23
C LEU A 205 0.58 -8.46 2.20
N ILE A 206 1.75 -8.25 1.61
CA ILE A 206 2.71 -9.32 1.32
C ILE A 206 3.99 -9.10 2.12
N GLY A 207 4.29 -10.02 3.04
CA GLY A 207 5.49 -9.97 3.90
C GLY A 207 5.45 -8.95 5.03
N GLY A 208 4.27 -8.43 5.36
CA GLY A 208 4.05 -7.48 6.45
C GLY A 208 2.86 -7.87 7.33
N GLU A 209 2.54 -7.00 8.28
CA GLU A 209 1.44 -7.16 9.23
C GLU A 209 0.49 -5.96 9.09
N LEU A 210 -0.82 -6.17 9.30
CA LEU A 210 -1.81 -5.09 9.32
C LEU A 210 -1.89 -4.54 10.75
N MET A 211 -1.55 -3.27 10.92
CA MET A 211 -1.77 -2.56 12.20
C MET A 211 -3.16 -1.91 12.23
N ILE A 212 -3.84 -2.02 13.37
CA ILE A 212 -5.13 -1.41 13.69
C ILE A 212 -4.90 -0.58 14.95
N ASP A 213 -4.83 0.74 14.81
CA ASP A 213 -4.67 1.66 15.95
C ASP A 213 -6.07 2.00 16.47
N ASP A 214 -6.32 1.76 17.76
CA ASP A 214 -7.45 2.39 18.46
C ASP A 214 -7.03 3.86 18.68
N ASP A 215 -7.87 4.83 18.32
CA ASP A 215 -7.55 6.26 18.17
C ASP A 215 -6.96 6.98 19.43
N GLY A 216 -6.67 6.21 20.48
CA GLY A 216 -6.04 6.58 21.73
C GLY A 216 -4.59 7.03 21.59
N SER A 217 -4.31 8.17 22.21
CA SER A 217 -3.03 8.90 22.23
C SER A 217 -1.81 8.18 22.83
N SER A 218 -1.84 6.86 23.02
CA SER A 218 -0.74 6.08 23.60
C SER A 218 -0.25 5.00 22.65
N ALA A 219 1.08 4.83 22.51
CA ALA A 219 1.67 3.83 21.62
C ALA A 219 1.31 2.37 21.97
N ALA A 220 0.59 2.15 23.09
CA ALA A 220 0.10 0.87 23.56
C ALA A 220 -1.31 0.50 23.04
N SER A 221 -2.00 1.40 22.33
CA SER A 221 -3.35 1.19 21.80
C SER A 221 -3.36 0.56 20.40
N LYS A 222 -2.43 -0.34 20.10
CA LYS A 222 -2.18 -0.86 18.74
C LYS A 222 -2.46 -2.35 18.61
N GLY A 223 -3.52 -2.70 17.89
CA GLY A 223 -3.72 -4.06 17.40
C GLY A 223 -2.85 -4.37 16.18
N CYS A 224 -2.39 -5.60 16.05
CA CYS A 224 -1.77 -6.13 14.84
C CYS A 224 -2.42 -7.43 14.41
N ILE A 225 -2.62 -7.63 13.11
CA ILE A 225 -3.14 -8.85 12.49
C ILE A 225 -2.15 -9.37 11.45
N LYS A 226 -1.92 -10.68 11.45
CA LYS A 226 -1.09 -11.35 10.42
C LYS A 226 -1.53 -12.76 10.10
N TYR A 227 -1.13 -13.25 8.94
CA TYR A 227 -1.24 -14.66 8.59
C TYR A 227 0.06 -15.39 8.92
N ASP A 228 -0.02 -16.42 9.75
CA ASP A 228 1.11 -17.31 10.02
C ASP A 228 1.05 -18.56 9.14
N SER A 229 1.92 -18.59 8.14
CA SER A 229 2.01 -19.71 7.20
C SER A 229 2.39 -21.06 7.85
N ALA A 230 3.08 -21.05 9.00
CA ALA A 230 3.49 -22.29 9.67
C ALA A 230 2.30 -22.99 10.34
N THR A 231 1.35 -22.21 10.85
CA THR A 231 0.13 -22.72 11.50
C THR A 231 -1.10 -22.65 10.60
N SER A 232 -1.00 -21.98 9.44
CA SER A 232 -2.11 -21.71 8.52
C SER A 232 -3.28 -20.99 9.20
N LYS A 233 -2.98 -20.07 10.11
CA LYS A 233 -3.96 -19.33 10.89
C LYS A 233 -3.75 -17.83 10.79
N LEU A 234 -4.86 -17.09 10.91
CA LEU A 234 -4.81 -15.68 11.21
C LEU A 234 -4.49 -15.51 12.70
N LYS A 235 -3.61 -14.55 13.01
CA LYS A 235 -3.21 -14.22 14.37
C LYS A 235 -3.43 -12.75 14.66
N PHE A 236 -3.73 -12.42 15.91
CA PHE A 236 -3.85 -11.04 16.41
C PHE A 236 -2.92 -10.78 17.60
N SER A 237 -2.63 -9.52 17.86
CA SER A 237 -1.82 -9.05 18.97
C SER A 237 -2.28 -7.67 19.41
N HIS A 238 -2.32 -7.39 20.71
CA HIS A 238 -2.70 -6.08 21.27
C HIS A 238 -1.53 -5.09 21.38
N ASP A 239 -0.30 -5.57 21.18
CA ASP A 239 0.92 -4.78 21.32
C ASP A 239 1.94 -5.03 20.20
N CYS A 240 1.56 -5.87 19.22
CA CYS A 240 2.38 -6.35 18.11
C CYS A 240 3.64 -7.12 18.52
N SER A 241 3.74 -7.60 19.77
CA SER A 241 4.87 -8.35 20.29
C SER A 241 4.58 -9.85 20.43
N THR A 242 3.38 -10.18 20.93
CA THR A 242 2.93 -11.56 21.15
C THR A 242 1.61 -11.82 20.42
N TYR A 243 1.52 -12.95 19.73
CA TYR A 243 0.44 -13.23 18.79
C TYR A 243 -0.39 -14.45 19.20
N SER A 244 -1.70 -14.26 19.29
CA SER A 244 -2.70 -15.30 19.57
C SER A 244 -3.45 -15.71 18.30
N ASP A 245 -3.92 -16.96 18.26
CA ASP A 245 -4.74 -17.48 17.15
C ASP A 245 -6.16 -16.91 17.23
N PHE A 246 -6.74 -16.49 16.08
CA PHE A 246 -8.19 -16.26 16.02
C PHE A 246 -8.96 -17.57 16.25
N GLY A 247 -9.96 -17.55 17.13
CA GLY A 247 -10.88 -18.67 17.34
C GLY A 247 -10.27 -19.87 18.09
N SER A 248 -9.20 -19.66 18.86
CA SER A 248 -8.76 -20.69 19.81
C SER A 248 -9.83 -20.90 20.88
N ALA A 249 -10.41 -22.11 20.94
CA ALA A 249 -11.46 -22.48 21.90
C ALA A 249 -11.04 -22.38 23.38
N THR A 250 -9.77 -22.07 23.65
CA THR A 250 -9.21 -21.90 24.99
C THR A 250 -9.20 -20.45 25.47
N GLU A 251 -9.52 -19.48 24.59
CA GLU A 251 -9.68 -18.09 24.99
C GLU A 251 -11.16 -17.77 24.87
N THR A 252 -11.80 -17.55 26.01
CA THR A 252 -13.14 -16.98 26.12
C THR A 252 -13.26 -15.82 25.15
N ASN A 253 -14.17 -15.98 24.20
CA ASN A 253 -14.79 -14.98 23.35
C ASN A 253 -14.41 -13.54 23.74
N ASP A 254 -13.41 -12.94 23.09
CA ASP A 254 -12.90 -11.57 23.34
C ASP A 254 -13.88 -10.46 22.88
N LEU A 255 -15.17 -10.78 22.85
CA LEU A 255 -16.28 -9.82 22.91
C LEU A 255 -16.86 -9.72 24.33
N GLU A 256 -16.33 -10.50 25.27
CA GLU A 256 -16.53 -10.32 26.69
C GLU A 256 -15.47 -9.33 27.17
N GLY A 257 -15.81 -8.05 27.15
CA GLY A 257 -15.11 -7.10 27.99
C GLY A 257 -15.09 -7.66 29.42
N ASP A 258 -13.89 -7.70 30.01
CA ASP A 258 -13.65 -7.86 31.45
C ASP A 258 -14.70 -8.72 32.17
N GLY A 259 -14.51 -10.03 32.12
CA GLY A 259 -15.24 -10.95 32.99
C GLY A 259 -15.83 -12.11 32.23
N ALA A 260 -15.01 -13.14 32.01
CA ALA A 260 -15.49 -14.45 32.45
C ALA A 260 -15.93 -14.24 33.90
N ALA A 261 -17.22 -14.04 34.11
CA ALA A 261 -17.82 -13.94 35.42
C ALA A 261 -17.66 -15.33 36.03
N ASN A 262 -16.48 -15.58 36.55
CA ASN A 262 -16.26 -16.57 37.57
C ASN A 262 -17.29 -16.20 38.62
N ILE A 263 -18.32 -17.02 38.76
CA ILE A 263 -19.44 -16.80 39.70
C ILE A 263 -18.94 -16.96 41.15
N ALA A 264 -17.62 -16.96 41.34
CA ALA A 264 -16.87 -17.23 42.56
C ALA A 264 -17.24 -16.30 43.72
N ASP A 265 -18.04 -15.26 43.49
CA ASP A 265 -18.64 -14.42 44.54
C ASP A 265 -20.05 -13.90 44.17
N THR A 266 -20.80 -14.58 43.28
CA THR A 266 -22.17 -14.12 42.94
C THR A 266 -23.22 -14.92 43.68
N GLU A 267 -23.97 -14.23 44.55
CA GLU A 267 -25.09 -14.79 45.30
C GLU A 267 -26.15 -15.36 44.33
N VAL A 268 -26.51 -16.64 44.46
CA VAL A 268 -27.57 -17.25 43.67
C VAL A 268 -28.92 -16.99 44.36
N PHE A 269 -29.84 -16.37 43.62
CA PHE A 269 -31.22 -16.19 44.07
C PHE A 269 -31.96 -17.53 44.09
N ILE A 270 -32.27 -18.04 45.29
CA ILE A 270 -33.25 -19.13 45.45
C ILE A 270 -34.59 -18.49 45.80
N GLY A 271 -35.48 -18.41 44.82
CA GLY A 271 -36.81 -17.83 45.01
C GLY A 271 -37.65 -18.68 45.95
N THR A 272 -37.89 -18.22 47.17
CA THR A 272 -39.08 -18.64 47.93
C THR A 272 -40.26 -17.82 47.40
N GLY A 273 -41.40 -18.47 47.14
CA GLY A 273 -42.55 -17.89 46.43
C GLY A 273 -43.23 -16.67 47.09
N ALA A 274 -42.62 -16.03 48.10
CA ALA A 274 -43.15 -14.89 48.84
C ALA A 274 -42.41 -13.54 48.60
N GLY A 275 -41.44 -13.49 47.69
CA GLY A 275 -40.88 -12.20 47.20
C GLY A 275 -39.91 -11.47 48.14
N THR A 276 -39.44 -12.11 49.22
CA THR A 276 -38.26 -11.69 49.96
C THR A 276 -37.11 -12.63 49.62
N GLY A 277 -36.18 -12.17 48.78
CA GLY A 277 -34.99 -12.94 48.41
C GLY A 277 -34.09 -13.16 49.61
N ASN A 278 -33.66 -14.40 49.81
CA ASN A 278 -32.54 -14.70 50.70
C ASN A 278 -31.37 -15.13 49.84
N TYR A 279 -30.20 -14.57 50.13
CA TYR A 279 -28.99 -14.80 49.36
C TYR A 279 -28.15 -15.85 50.06
N VAL A 280 -27.79 -16.91 49.34
CA VAL A 280 -26.90 -17.95 49.86
C VAL A 280 -25.56 -17.81 49.14
N ALA A 281 -24.50 -17.57 49.90
CA ALA A 281 -23.15 -17.58 49.38
C ALA A 281 -22.76 -19.01 49.03
N LEU A 282 -22.30 -19.24 47.80
CA LEU A 282 -21.77 -20.54 47.39
C LEU A 282 -20.35 -20.68 47.92
N SER A 283 -20.04 -21.80 48.58
CA SER A 283 -18.73 -22.04 49.19
C SER A 283 -17.79 -22.85 48.28
N GLY A 284 -18.19 -23.12 47.02
CA GLY A 284 -17.41 -23.85 46.03
C GLY A 284 -17.66 -23.40 44.58
N ASP A 285 -17.10 -24.16 43.62
CA ASP A 285 -17.10 -23.77 42.21
C ASP A 285 -18.49 -23.95 41.58
N ALA A 286 -19.10 -22.85 41.12
CA ALA A 286 -20.25 -22.86 40.24
C ALA A 286 -19.84 -22.41 38.83
N THR A 287 -20.26 -23.18 37.83
CA THR A 287 -19.95 -22.93 36.42
C THR A 287 -21.25 -22.81 35.62
N LEU A 288 -21.38 -21.76 34.83
CA LEU A 288 -22.47 -21.58 33.88
C LEU A 288 -21.94 -21.87 32.48
N ALA A 289 -22.44 -22.93 31.84
CA ALA A 289 -22.06 -23.29 30.48
C ALA A 289 -22.81 -22.45 29.45
N ASN A 290 -22.24 -22.33 28.24
CA ASN A 290 -22.82 -21.56 27.13
C ASN A 290 -24.17 -22.11 26.60
N ASP A 291 -24.57 -23.31 27.02
CA ASP A 291 -25.90 -23.87 26.73
C ASP A 291 -26.96 -23.49 27.79
N GLY A 292 -26.59 -22.66 28.76
CA GLY A 292 -27.44 -22.23 29.87
C GLY A 292 -27.46 -23.20 31.05
N THR A 293 -26.66 -24.26 31.02
CA THR A 293 -26.57 -25.21 32.14
C THR A 293 -25.73 -24.64 33.28
N LEU A 294 -26.33 -24.51 34.47
CA LEU A 294 -25.62 -24.19 35.71
C LEU A 294 -25.19 -25.49 36.40
N SER A 295 -23.88 -25.69 36.56
CA SER A 295 -23.29 -26.80 37.32
C SER A 295 -22.68 -26.27 38.61
N ILE A 296 -23.18 -26.76 39.74
CA ILE A 296 -22.71 -26.42 41.09
C ILE A 296 -21.96 -27.65 41.62
N ALA A 297 -20.73 -27.49 42.11
CA ALA A 297 -19.97 -28.60 42.69
C ALA A 297 -20.72 -29.22 43.87
N ALA A 298 -20.60 -30.55 44.03
CA ALA A 298 -21.37 -31.30 45.03
C ALA A 298 -21.07 -30.89 46.49
N ASP A 299 -19.96 -30.19 46.71
CA ASP A 299 -19.49 -29.64 47.98
C ASP A 299 -19.71 -28.11 48.11
N ALA A 300 -20.29 -27.45 47.11
CA ALA A 300 -20.47 -25.99 47.11
C ALA A 300 -21.67 -25.50 47.96
N LEU A 301 -22.45 -26.42 48.52
CA LEU A 301 -23.59 -26.16 49.39
C LEU A 301 -23.52 -27.11 50.59
N ASP A 302 -23.19 -26.60 51.79
CA ASP A 302 -23.30 -27.38 53.03
C ASP A 302 -24.71 -27.19 53.64
N TRP A 303 -25.14 -28.13 54.47
CA TRP A 303 -26.40 -28.10 55.18
C TRP A 303 -26.54 -26.84 56.06
N ASP A 304 -25.42 -26.28 56.53
CA ASP A 304 -25.39 -25.04 57.31
C ASP A 304 -25.80 -23.81 56.47
N ASP A 305 -25.56 -23.82 55.15
CA ASP A 305 -25.97 -22.74 54.23
C ASP A 305 -27.50 -22.71 54.01
N PHE A 306 -28.17 -23.85 54.18
CA PHE A 306 -29.64 -23.96 54.09
C PHE A 306 -30.37 -23.63 55.40
N LYS A 307 -29.70 -23.69 56.55
CA LYS A 307 -30.32 -23.42 57.86
C LYS A 307 -30.75 -21.97 58.03
N ASP A 308 -30.00 -21.02 57.49
CA ASP A 308 -30.35 -19.59 57.55
C ASP A 308 -31.42 -19.21 56.50
N ALA A 309 -31.57 -20.01 55.44
CA ALA A 309 -32.55 -19.79 54.38
C ALA A 309 -33.96 -20.28 54.72
N MET A 310 -34.08 -21.35 55.50
CA MET A 310 -35.36 -21.87 55.97
C MET A 310 -35.64 -21.36 57.39
N THR A 311 -36.45 -20.30 57.52
CA THR A 311 -37.14 -20.03 58.79
C THR A 311 -38.16 -21.15 59.01
N LEU A 312 -37.69 -22.29 59.52
CA LEU A 312 -38.51 -23.44 59.85
C LEU A 312 -39.34 -23.05 61.09
N ASP A 313 -40.63 -22.82 60.92
CA ASP A 313 -41.58 -22.86 62.03
C ASP A 313 -41.36 -24.21 62.75
N ALA A 314 -41.23 -24.18 64.08
CA ALA A 314 -40.77 -25.26 64.94
C ALA A 314 -41.70 -26.50 64.98
N THR A 315 -42.62 -26.63 64.02
CA THR A 315 -43.65 -27.66 63.95
C THR A 315 -43.53 -28.61 62.77
N THR A 316 -42.71 -28.31 61.75
CA THR A 316 -42.51 -29.20 60.59
C THR A 316 -41.10 -29.77 60.57
N SER A 317 -40.95 -31.04 60.98
CA SER A 317 -39.75 -31.83 60.68
C SER A 317 -39.89 -32.47 59.29
N ILE A 318 -38.96 -32.19 58.38
CA ILE A 318 -38.77 -33.02 57.18
C ILE A 318 -37.67 -34.01 57.52
N ASP A 319 -38.01 -35.29 57.60
CA ASP A 319 -37.07 -36.39 57.81
C ASP A 319 -36.65 -36.91 56.42
N MET A 320 -35.50 -36.45 55.93
CA MET A 320 -34.90 -37.00 54.71
C MET A 320 -33.90 -38.08 55.10
N THR A 321 -34.11 -39.29 54.61
CA THR A 321 -33.17 -40.38 54.86
C THR A 321 -32.08 -40.39 53.78
N ALA A 322 -30.93 -40.98 54.10
CA ALA A 322 -29.70 -40.94 53.29
C ALA A 322 -29.79 -41.48 51.84
N GLY A 323 -30.98 -41.84 51.35
CA GLY A 323 -31.24 -42.21 49.96
C GLY A 323 -31.91 -41.13 49.10
N ASP A 324 -32.19 -39.95 49.66
CA ASP A 324 -32.87 -38.84 48.96
C ASP A 324 -31.88 -37.80 48.35
N LEU A 325 -30.59 -38.15 48.25
CA LEU A 325 -29.55 -37.41 47.52
C LEU A 325 -29.20 -38.09 46.20
#